data_AF-A0A2V9X095-F1
#
_entry.id   AF-A0A2V9X095-F1
#
_cell.length_a   1.000
_cell.length_b   1.000
_cell.length_c   1.000
_cell.angle_alpha   90.00
_cell.angle_beta   90.00
_cell.angle_gamma   90.00
#
_symmetry.space_group_name_H-M   'P 1'
#
loop_
_entity.id
_entity.type
_entity.pdbx_description
1 polymer ?
#
loop_
_entity_poly.entity_id
_entity_poly.type
_entity_poly.pdbx_seq_one_letter_code
_entity_poly.pdbx_strand_id
1 'polypeptide(L)'
;TANKIRTSPLLFRVGIVAELISATTFIFMGLAFYHLLKGVNKKHALLMLTLVLISVPISFLNELNRVAALMLSNGAHIAGALDQPQLDALAMAFFHLHGSGLLLAQIFWGLWLFPFGVLVYRSGFLPRILGVLLIPAGFGYVAASLTSLLLPAYGDIVFHIAGMLGGLGEGSTMLWLLI
;
A
#
# COMPACT_ATOMS: atom_id res chain seq x y z
N THR A 1 -8.82 -11.49 15.65
CA THR A 1 -9.53 -12.78 15.79
C THR A 1 -10.97 -12.59 15.40
N ALA A 2 -11.59 -13.54 14.71
CA ALA A 2 -12.92 -13.43 14.09
C ALA A 2 -14.02 -12.83 14.99
N ASN A 3 -13.98 -13.08 16.31
CA ASN A 3 -14.86 -12.41 17.27
C ASN A 3 -14.77 -10.88 17.24
N LYS A 4 -13.57 -10.28 17.08
CA LYS A 4 -13.42 -8.82 16.96
C LYS A 4 -14.03 -8.26 15.67
N ILE A 5 -14.03 -9.05 14.59
CA ILE A 5 -14.68 -8.68 13.33
C ILE A 5 -16.21 -8.68 13.52
N ARG A 6 -16.73 -9.68 14.25
CA ARG A 6 -18.15 -9.78 14.61
C ARG A 6 -18.62 -8.73 15.62
N THR A 7 -17.80 -8.38 16.61
CA THR A 7 -18.19 -7.42 17.66
C THR A 7 -18.08 -5.97 17.19
N SER A 8 -17.33 -5.70 16.12
CA SER A 8 -17.12 -4.35 15.59
C SER A 8 -17.24 -4.30 14.05
N PRO A 9 -18.38 -4.70 13.47
CA PRO A 9 -18.55 -4.78 12.01
C PRO A 9 -18.48 -3.40 11.34
N LEU A 10 -18.91 -2.34 12.04
CA LEU A 10 -18.82 -0.98 11.54
C LEU A 10 -17.36 -0.54 11.35
N LEU A 11 -16.50 -0.79 12.34
CA LEU A 11 -15.06 -0.46 12.26
C LEU A 11 -14.40 -1.18 11.08
N PHE A 12 -14.76 -2.44 10.85
CA PHE A 12 -14.23 -3.21 9.74
C PHE A 12 -14.69 -2.65 8.38
N ARG A 13 -15.99 -2.31 8.25
CA ARG A 13 -16.55 -1.67 7.04
C ARG A 13 -15.95 -0.29 6.78
N VAL A 14 -15.78 0.53 7.82
CA VAL A 14 -15.11 1.83 7.71
C VAL A 14 -13.67 1.66 7.25
N GLY A 15 -12.96 0.66 7.76
CA GLY A 15 -11.61 0.33 7.29
C GLY A 15 -11.56 -0.02 5.81
N ILE A 16 -12.53 -0.81 5.31
CA ILE A 16 -12.65 -1.14 3.88
C ILE A 16 -12.84 0.15 3.05
N VAL A 17 -13.81 0.98 3.44
CA VAL A 17 -14.12 2.22 2.71
C VAL A 17 -12.93 3.20 2.75
N ALA A 18 -12.25 3.30 3.89
CA ALA A 18 -11.07 4.14 4.04
C ALA A 18 -9.93 3.71 3.10
N GLU A 19 -9.70 2.41 2.93
CA GLU A 19 -8.68 1.90 2.00
C GLU A 19 -9.03 2.23 0.55
N LEU A 20 -10.30 2.06 0.16
CA LEU A 20 -10.77 2.43 -1.18
C LEU A 20 -10.64 3.93 -1.46
N ILE A 21 -10.95 4.78 -0.48
CA ILE A 21 -10.76 6.23 -0.57
C ILE A 21 -9.27 6.56 -0.67
N SER A 22 -8.41 5.92 0.13
CA SER A 22 -6.96 6.09 0.10
C SER A 22 -6.39 5.74 -1.27
N ALA A 23 -6.70 4.56 -1.80
CA ALA A 23 -6.25 4.10 -3.11
C ALA A 23 -6.76 5.01 -4.25
N THR A 24 -7.98 5.52 -4.15
CA THR A 24 -8.51 6.51 -5.12
C THR A 24 -7.77 7.84 -5.03
N THR A 25 -7.52 8.33 -3.81
CA THR A 25 -6.78 9.58 -3.57
C THR A 25 -5.34 9.47 -4.08
N PHE A 26 -4.73 8.28 -4.00
CA PHE A 26 -3.40 8.01 -4.51
C PHE A 26 -3.29 8.23 -6.03
N ILE A 27 -4.35 7.94 -6.80
CA ILE A 27 -4.42 8.28 -8.23
C ILE A 27 -4.31 9.80 -8.43
N PHE A 28 -5.14 10.57 -7.72
CA PHE A 28 -5.15 12.03 -7.83
C PHE A 28 -3.81 12.65 -7.41
N MET A 29 -3.18 12.11 -6.37
CA MET A 29 -1.84 12.50 -5.96
C MET A 29 -0.80 12.24 -7.06
N GLY A 30 -0.81 11.03 -7.66
CA GLY A 30 0.05 10.70 -8.79
C GLY A 30 -0.13 11.64 -9.98
N LEU A 31 -1.39 12.00 -10.29
CA LEU A 31 -1.72 12.98 -11.33
C LEU A 31 -1.22 14.38 -10.98
N ALA A 32 -1.37 14.82 -9.73
CA ALA A 32 -0.88 16.12 -9.27
C ALA A 32 0.65 16.20 -9.42
N PHE A 33 1.39 15.19 -8.96
CA PHE A 33 2.84 15.13 -9.12
C PHE A 33 3.27 15.03 -10.58
N TYR A 34 2.53 14.31 -11.43
CA TYR A 34 2.77 14.32 -12.86
C TYR A 34 2.69 15.74 -13.43
N HIS A 35 1.63 16.48 -13.11
CA HIS A 35 1.44 17.85 -13.60
C HIS A 35 2.51 18.81 -13.08
N LEU A 36 2.94 18.63 -11.83
CA LEU A 36 4.00 19.42 -11.20
C LEU A 36 5.38 19.15 -11.82
N LEU A 37 5.72 17.88 -12.03
CA LEU A 37 7.08 17.45 -12.37
C LEU A 37 7.30 17.16 -13.86
N LYS A 38 6.24 17.14 -14.69
CA LYS A 38 6.37 16.94 -16.15
C LYS A 38 7.29 17.96 -16.83
N GLY A 39 7.39 19.17 -16.28
CA GLY A 39 8.29 20.22 -16.77
C GLY A 39 9.78 19.89 -16.58
N VAL A 40 10.11 19.05 -15.59
CA VAL A 40 11.49 18.62 -15.30
C VAL A 40 11.89 17.48 -16.24
N ASN A 41 11.08 16.42 -16.29
CA ASN A 41 11.28 15.32 -17.23
C ASN A 41 9.99 14.53 -17.45
N LYS A 42 9.35 14.74 -18.61
CA LYS A 42 8.07 14.10 -18.96
C LYS A 42 8.11 12.57 -18.91
N LYS A 43 9.23 11.94 -19.29
CA LYS A 43 9.36 10.47 -19.32
C LYS A 43 9.36 9.89 -17.90
N HIS A 44 10.14 10.47 -16.99
CA HIS A 44 10.18 10.03 -15.60
C HIS A 44 8.87 10.34 -14.88
N ALA A 45 8.25 11.50 -15.14
CA ALA A 45 6.95 11.84 -14.58
C ALA A 45 5.86 10.85 -15.03
N LEU A 46 5.86 10.46 -16.31
CA LEU A 46 4.94 9.45 -16.82
C LEU A 46 5.21 8.08 -16.21
N LEU A 47 6.48 7.66 -16.10
CA LEU A 47 6.84 6.39 -15.46
C LEU A 47 6.35 6.34 -14.00
N MET A 48 6.57 7.40 -13.24
CA MET A 48 6.07 7.56 -11.87
C MET A 48 4.55 7.40 -11.81
N LEU A 49 3.81 8.13 -12.66
CA LEU A 49 2.35 8.03 -12.72
C LEU A 49 1.88 6.62 -13.09
N THR A 50 2.50 5.98 -14.08
CA THR A 50 2.13 4.62 -14.51
C THR A 50 2.30 3.61 -13.37
N LEU A 51 3.39 3.70 -12.60
CA LEU A 51 3.63 2.81 -11.46
C LEU A 51 2.58 3.00 -10.35
N VAL A 52 2.20 4.25 -10.07
CA VAL A 52 1.09 4.57 -9.16
C VAL A 52 -0.22 3.95 -9.67
N LEU A 53 -0.56 4.17 -10.94
CA LEU A 53 -1.80 3.67 -11.54
C LEU A 53 -1.90 2.14 -11.55
N ILE A 54 -0.78 1.41 -11.68
CA ILE A 54 -0.77 -0.06 -11.62
C ILE A 54 -1.00 -0.56 -10.18
N SER A 55 -0.49 0.14 -9.17
CA SER A 55 -0.65 -0.26 -7.76
C SER A 55 -2.10 -0.22 -7.26
N VAL A 56 -2.91 0.67 -7.84
CA VAL A 56 -4.27 0.95 -7.35
C VAL A 56 -5.23 -0.21 -7.63
N PRO A 57 -5.35 -0.76 -8.85
CA PRO A 57 -6.15 -1.96 -9.11
C PRO A 57 -5.75 -3.15 -8.24
N ILE A 58 -4.45 -3.33 -7.97
CA ILE A 58 -3.96 -4.40 -7.09
C ILE A 58 -4.53 -4.22 -5.68
N SER A 59 -4.49 -2.99 -5.16
CA SER A 59 -5.01 -2.65 -3.82
C SER A 59 -6.54 -2.85 -3.75
N PHE A 60 -7.28 -2.38 -4.77
CA PHE A 60 -8.73 -2.57 -4.87
C PHE A 60 -9.12 -4.05 -4.91
N LEU A 61 -8.44 -4.87 -5.73
CA LEU A 61 -8.71 -6.30 -5.81
C LEU A 61 -8.34 -7.01 -4.51
N ASN A 62 -7.27 -6.57 -3.85
CA ASN A 62 -6.89 -7.12 -2.55
C ASN A 62 -7.90 -6.80 -1.44
N GLU A 63 -8.64 -5.70 -1.57
CA GLU A 63 -9.71 -5.35 -0.62
C GLU A 63 -10.88 -6.34 -0.66
N LEU A 64 -11.07 -7.06 -1.77
CA LEU A 64 -12.04 -8.16 -1.85
C LEU A 64 -11.76 -9.25 -0.82
N ASN A 65 -10.50 -9.50 -0.46
CA ASN A 65 -10.14 -10.45 0.60
C ASN A 65 -10.66 -9.99 1.96
N ARG A 66 -10.60 -8.68 2.24
CA ARG A 66 -11.15 -8.10 3.46
C ARG A 66 -12.67 -8.20 3.47
N VAL A 67 -13.33 -7.87 2.36
CA VAL A 67 -14.78 -8.04 2.19
C VAL A 67 -15.20 -9.50 2.42
N ALA A 68 -14.48 -10.46 1.83
CA ALA A 68 -14.72 -11.89 2.02
C ALA A 68 -14.59 -12.31 3.49
N ALA A 69 -13.55 -11.84 4.19
CA ALA A 69 -13.38 -12.09 5.63
C ALA A 69 -14.58 -11.59 6.44
N LEU A 70 -15.11 -10.40 6.13
CA LEU A 70 -16.30 -9.86 6.78
C LEU A 70 -17.55 -10.70 6.49
N MET A 71 -17.79 -11.06 5.23
CA MET A 71 -18.96 -11.84 4.81
C MET A 71 -18.97 -13.22 5.49
N LEU A 72 -17.82 -13.91 5.51
CA LEU A 72 -17.66 -15.22 6.13
C LEU A 72 -17.81 -15.14 7.65
N SER A 73 -17.23 -14.12 8.29
CA SER A 73 -17.37 -13.94 9.74
C SER A 73 -18.84 -13.76 10.16
N ASN A 74 -19.68 -13.17 9.33
CA ASN A 74 -21.09 -12.95 9.64
C ASN A 74 -22.01 -14.13 9.23
N GLY A 75 -21.47 -15.17 8.56
CA GLY A 75 -22.23 -16.36 8.15
C GLY A 75 -23.35 -16.12 7.13
N ALA A 76 -23.45 -14.90 6.57
CA ALA A 76 -24.66 -14.42 5.88
C ALA A 76 -25.04 -15.17 4.58
N HIS A 77 -24.12 -15.94 3.98
CA HIS A 77 -24.33 -16.59 2.68
C HIS A 77 -24.02 -18.09 2.62
N ILE A 78 -23.52 -18.70 3.71
CA ILE A 78 -23.12 -20.13 3.74
C ILE A 78 -23.76 -20.85 4.95
N ALA A 79 -24.68 -20.19 5.66
CA ALA A 79 -25.39 -20.77 6.79
C ALA A 79 -26.08 -22.08 6.38
N GLY A 80 -25.57 -23.20 6.89
CA GLY A 80 -26.07 -24.55 6.62
C GLY A 80 -25.12 -25.49 5.87
N ALA A 81 -24.07 -24.97 5.20
CA ALA A 81 -23.07 -25.81 4.53
C ALA A 81 -21.75 -25.96 5.31
N LEU A 82 -21.44 -25.01 6.19
CA LEU A 82 -20.24 -25.01 7.03
C LEU A 82 -20.59 -24.63 8.47
N ASP A 83 -19.88 -25.23 9.42
CA ASP A 83 -20.02 -24.92 10.85
C ASP A 83 -19.31 -23.59 11.18
N GLN A 84 -19.74 -22.94 12.27
CA GLN A 84 -19.18 -21.65 12.70
C GLN A 84 -17.65 -21.64 12.86
N PRO A 85 -16.99 -22.69 13.42
CA PRO A 85 -15.54 -22.72 13.50
C PRO A 85 -14.85 -22.77 12.13
N GLN A 86 -15.48 -23.40 11.13
CA GLN A 86 -14.96 -23.46 9.76
C GLN A 86 -15.07 -22.10 9.08
N LEU A 87 -16.19 -21.40 9.27
CA LEU A 87 -16.38 -20.03 8.80
C LEU A 87 -15.35 -19.06 9.41
N ASP A 88 -15.04 -19.23 10.70
CA ASP A 88 -14.02 -18.42 11.39
C ASP A 88 -12.61 -18.67 10.87
N ALA A 89 -12.26 -19.92 10.61
CA ALA A 89 -10.97 -20.28 10.01
C ALA A 89 -10.83 -19.67 8.61
N LEU A 90 -11.88 -19.75 7.78
CA LEU A 90 -11.85 -19.20 6.43
C LEU A 90 -11.82 -17.66 6.45
N ALA A 91 -12.57 -17.01 7.34
CA ALA A 91 -12.52 -15.56 7.52
C ALA A 91 -11.10 -15.09 7.90
N MET A 92 -10.43 -15.80 8.81
CA MET A 92 -9.03 -15.52 9.16
C MET A 92 -8.07 -15.77 8.00
N ALA A 93 -8.29 -16.83 7.20
CA ALA A 93 -7.47 -17.11 6.02
C ALA A 93 -7.54 -15.96 4.99
N PHE A 94 -8.74 -15.46 4.67
CA PHE A 94 -8.91 -14.30 3.80
C PHE A 94 -8.32 -13.02 4.41
N PHE A 95 -8.44 -12.83 5.71
CA PHE A 95 -7.81 -11.70 6.40
C PHE A 95 -6.28 -11.74 6.31
N HIS A 96 -5.65 -12.91 6.46
CA HIS A 96 -4.20 -13.07 6.25
C HIS A 96 -3.81 -12.91 4.78
N LEU A 97 -4.61 -13.44 3.86
CA LEU A 97 -4.39 -13.30 2.42
C LEU A 97 -4.44 -11.83 1.99
N HIS A 98 -5.32 -11.02 2.59
CA HIS A 98 -5.31 -9.58 2.41
C HIS A 98 -3.96 -8.96 2.80
N GLY A 99 -3.40 -9.34 3.95
CA GLY A 99 -2.07 -8.91 4.37
C GLY A 99 -0.97 -9.29 3.37
N SER A 100 -1.00 -10.53 2.86
CA SER A 100 -0.05 -10.99 1.83
C SER A 100 -0.25 -10.27 0.49
N GLY A 101 -1.48 -9.95 0.10
CA GLY A 101 -1.77 -9.24 -1.15
C GLY A 101 -1.26 -7.80 -1.15
N LEU A 102 -1.15 -7.16 0.03
CA LEU A 102 -0.51 -5.83 0.16
C LEU A 102 0.97 -5.87 -0.22
N LEU A 103 1.67 -7.00 -0.02
CA LEU A 103 3.07 -7.14 -0.43
C LEU A 103 3.21 -6.94 -1.95
N LEU A 104 2.22 -7.35 -2.75
CA LEU A 104 2.25 -7.17 -4.21
C LEU A 104 2.12 -5.69 -4.60
N ALA A 105 1.21 -4.96 -3.96
CA ALA A 105 1.06 -3.52 -4.16
C ALA A 105 2.31 -2.76 -3.69
N GLN A 106 2.94 -3.22 -2.61
CA GLN A 106 4.12 -2.63 -2.00
C GLN A 106 5.33 -2.58 -2.95
N ILE A 107 5.44 -3.53 -3.89
CA ILE A 107 6.48 -3.47 -4.94
C ILE A 107 6.31 -2.19 -5.76
N PHE A 108 5.08 -1.89 -6.20
CA PHE A 108 4.80 -0.70 -7.00
C PHE A 108 4.90 0.58 -6.17
N TRP A 109 4.53 0.53 -4.89
CA TRP A 109 4.75 1.62 -3.93
C TRP A 109 6.24 1.90 -3.68
N GLY A 110 7.12 0.91 -3.80
CA GLY A 110 8.57 1.16 -3.81
C GLY A 110 9.06 1.68 -5.15
N LEU A 111 8.58 1.09 -6.25
CA LEU A 111 9.08 1.38 -7.59
C LEU A 111 8.78 2.82 -8.04
N TRP A 112 7.63 3.40 -7.69
CA TRP A 112 7.32 4.78 -8.10
C TRP A 112 8.18 5.83 -7.37
N LEU A 113 8.78 5.49 -6.22
CA LEU A 113 9.66 6.38 -5.47
C LEU A 113 10.99 6.63 -6.19
N PHE A 114 11.45 5.73 -7.06
CA PHE A 114 12.66 5.95 -7.86
C PHE A 114 12.51 7.12 -8.86
N PRO A 115 11.55 7.08 -9.81
CA PRO A 115 11.36 8.21 -10.71
C PRO A 115 10.92 9.47 -9.97
N PHE A 116 10.16 9.35 -8.88
CA PHE A 116 9.82 10.49 -8.03
C PHE A 116 11.07 11.14 -7.43
N GLY A 117 11.93 10.37 -6.74
CA GLY A 117 13.17 10.87 -6.15
C GLY A 117 14.11 11.52 -7.15
N VAL A 118 14.23 10.95 -8.36
CA VAL A 118 15.01 11.54 -9.48
C VAL A 118 14.41 12.88 -9.93
N LEU A 119 13.09 12.97 -10.06
CA LEU A 119 12.40 14.22 -10.43
C LEU A 119 12.58 15.28 -9.35
N VAL A 120 12.40 14.91 -8.07
CA VAL A 120 12.61 15.79 -6.91
C VAL A 120 14.03 16.35 -6.93
N TYR A 121 15.04 15.49 -7.07
CA TYR A 121 16.44 15.88 -7.13
C TYR A 121 16.76 16.87 -8.26
N ARG A 122 16.11 16.71 -9.42
CA ARG A 122 16.32 17.55 -10.61
C ARG A 122 15.41 18.78 -10.67
N SER A 123 14.33 18.82 -9.88
CA SER A 123 13.30 19.85 -9.99
C SER A 123 13.77 21.25 -9.59
N GLY A 124 14.71 21.34 -8.63
CA GLY A 124 15.14 22.61 -8.05
C GLY A 124 14.09 23.31 -7.16
N PHE A 125 12.80 22.96 -7.32
CA PHE A 125 11.69 23.42 -6.47
C PHE A 125 11.69 22.73 -5.10
N LEU A 126 11.91 21.41 -5.08
CA LEU A 126 12.01 20.64 -3.85
C LEU A 126 13.48 20.49 -3.41
N PRO A 127 13.76 20.45 -2.09
CA PRO A 127 15.09 20.17 -1.58
C PRO A 127 15.64 18.84 -2.12
N ARG A 128 16.84 18.88 -2.70
CA ARG A 128 17.49 17.70 -3.29
C ARG A 128 17.68 16.56 -2.29
N ILE A 129 17.82 16.90 -1.00
CA ILE A 129 17.93 15.92 0.09
C ILE A 129 16.71 14.98 0.14
N LEU A 130 15.49 15.50 -0.10
CA LEU A 130 14.27 14.69 -0.13
C LEU A 130 14.32 13.67 -1.28
N GLY A 131 14.78 14.13 -2.45
CA GLY A 131 14.96 13.25 -3.61
C GLY A 131 15.90 12.08 -3.32
N VAL A 132 16.99 12.32 -2.57
CA VAL A 132 17.92 11.29 -2.15
C VAL A 132 17.31 10.34 -1.12
N LEU A 133 16.53 10.86 -0.17
CA LEU A 133 15.87 10.04 0.87
C LEU A 133 14.75 9.14 0.32
N LEU A 134 14.12 9.53 -0.79
CA LEU A 134 13.08 8.72 -1.45
C LEU A 134 13.63 7.45 -2.12
N ILE A 135 14.89 7.45 -2.56
CA ILE A 135 15.52 6.28 -3.19
C ILE A 135 15.69 5.09 -2.23
N PRO A 136 16.30 5.22 -1.03
CA PRO A 136 16.38 4.14 -0.07
C PRO A 136 15.00 3.74 0.47
N ALA A 137 14.03 4.66 0.56
CA ALA A 137 12.64 4.32 0.87
C ALA A 137 12.05 3.37 -0.19
N GLY A 138 12.25 3.68 -1.48
CA GLY A 138 11.85 2.81 -2.59
C GLY A 138 12.46 1.42 -2.52
N PHE A 139 13.77 1.34 -2.25
CA PHE A 139 14.44 0.05 -2.01
C PHE A 139 13.89 -0.69 -0.81
N GLY A 140 13.60 0.02 0.30
CA GLY A 140 13.01 -0.54 1.50
C GLY A 140 11.70 -1.28 1.19
N TYR A 141 10.77 -0.62 0.48
CA TYR A 141 9.50 -1.24 0.10
C TYR A 141 9.65 -2.48 -0.78
N VAL A 142 10.51 -2.41 -1.81
CA VAL A 142 10.74 -3.56 -2.71
C VAL A 142 11.41 -4.71 -1.95
N ALA A 143 12.41 -4.41 -1.12
CA ALA A 143 13.10 -5.41 -0.31
C ALA A 143 12.15 -6.06 0.71
N ALA A 144 11.33 -5.27 1.42
CA ALA A 144 10.35 -5.79 2.37
C ALA A 144 9.35 -6.75 1.70
N SER A 145 8.86 -6.38 0.51
CA SER A 145 7.96 -7.25 -0.26
C SER A 145 8.65 -8.55 -0.70
N LEU A 146 9.81 -8.46 -1.37
CA LEU A 146 10.52 -9.63 -1.87
C LEU A 146 11.01 -10.55 -0.75
N THR A 147 11.51 -10.00 0.36
CA THR A 147 11.93 -10.78 1.51
C THR A 147 10.74 -11.47 2.16
N SER A 148 9.58 -10.81 2.29
CA SER A 148 8.39 -11.45 2.86
C SER A 148 7.86 -12.60 1.99
N LEU A 149 8.07 -12.54 0.67
CA LEU A 149 7.66 -13.60 -0.26
C LEU A 149 8.68 -14.74 -0.38
N LEU A 150 9.98 -14.43 -0.43
CA LEU A 150 11.04 -15.40 -0.70
C LEU A 150 11.68 -15.96 0.58
N LEU A 151 11.74 -15.17 1.64
CA LEU A 151 12.49 -15.43 2.87
C LEU A 151 11.69 -14.94 4.10
N PRO A 152 10.51 -15.53 4.38
CA PRO A 152 9.57 -15.01 5.38
C PRO A 152 10.17 -14.89 6.79
N ALA A 153 11.20 -15.67 7.13
CA ALA A 153 11.93 -15.58 8.40
C ALA A 153 12.59 -14.21 8.65
N TYR A 154 12.89 -13.44 7.61
CA TYR A 154 13.47 -12.09 7.71
C TYR A 154 12.48 -10.98 7.37
N GLY A 155 11.24 -11.32 6.99
CA GLY A 155 10.23 -10.38 6.51
C GLY A 155 9.97 -9.24 7.49
N ASP A 156 9.73 -9.57 8.77
CA ASP A 156 9.43 -8.58 9.81
C ASP A 156 10.58 -7.59 10.03
N ILE A 157 11.83 -8.08 10.05
CA ILE A 157 13.01 -7.22 10.26
C ILE A 157 13.14 -6.23 9.10
N VAL A 158 13.06 -6.72 7.86
CA VAL A 158 13.18 -5.87 6.67
C VAL A 158 12.00 -4.90 6.57
N PHE A 159 10.79 -5.33 6.94
CA PHE A 159 9.60 -4.46 6.96
C PHE A 159 9.76 -3.28 7.94
N HIS A 160 10.30 -3.51 9.14
CA HIS A 160 10.55 -2.43 10.10
C HIS A 160 11.59 -1.43 9.58
N ILE A 161 12.68 -1.93 8.99
CA ILE A 161 13.71 -1.07 8.38
C ILE A 161 13.12 -0.27 7.22
N ALA A 162 12.32 -0.92 6.35
CA ALA A 162 11.63 -0.27 5.26
C ALA A 162 10.67 0.82 5.74
N GLY A 163 9.92 0.58 6.82
CA GLY A 163 9.04 1.58 7.43
C GLY A 163 9.79 2.81 7.94
N MET A 164 10.96 2.62 8.55
CA MET A 164 11.82 3.74 8.97
C MET A 164 12.35 4.55 7.77
N LEU A 165 12.81 3.87 6.72
CA LEU A 165 13.27 4.53 5.50
C LEU A 165 12.13 5.28 4.78
N GLY A 166 10.95 4.66 4.69
CA GLY A 166 9.72 5.25 4.17
C GLY A 166 9.32 6.52 4.93
N GLY A 167 9.30 6.45 6.26
CA GLY A 167 9.01 7.61 7.12
C GLY A 167 9.99 8.76 6.90
N LEU A 168 11.28 8.47 6.73
CA LEU A 168 12.29 9.49 6.43
C LEU A 168 12.17 10.08 5.02
N GLY A 169 11.86 9.27 4.00
CA GLY A 169 11.72 9.74 2.62
C GLY A 169 10.39 10.44 2.35
N GLU A 170 9.31 9.68 2.46
CA GLU A 170 7.95 10.14 2.16
C GLU A 170 7.47 11.13 3.22
N GLY A 171 7.67 10.80 4.51
CA GLY A 171 7.24 11.66 5.62
C GLY A 171 7.90 13.04 5.59
N SER A 172 9.21 13.10 5.34
CA SER A 172 9.90 14.40 5.17
C SER A 172 9.40 15.18 3.95
N THR A 173 9.06 14.48 2.86
CA THR A 173 8.52 15.12 1.66
C THR A 173 7.12 15.69 1.91
N MET A 174 6.27 14.95 2.62
CA MET A 174 4.95 15.42 3.04
C MET A 174 5.05 16.65 3.94
N LEU A 175 5.93 16.62 4.95
CA LEU A 175 6.15 17.76 5.85
C LEU A 175 6.60 19.01 5.09
N TRP A 176 7.50 18.85 4.12
CA TRP A 176 7.95 19.98 3.32
C TRP A 176 6.83 20.59 2.47
N LEU A 177 5.96 19.77 1.89
CA LEU A 177 4.84 20.25 1.06
C LEU A 177 3.73 20.97 1.84
N LEU A 178 3.72 20.84 3.18
CA LEU A 178 2.77 21.53 4.06
C LEU A 178 3.23 22.93 4.50
N ILE A 179 4.52 23.24 4.32
CA ILE A 179 5.15 24.52 4.72
C ILE A 179 5.17 25.46 3.52
#